data_AF-K1T8W0-F1
#
_entry.id   AF-K1T8W0-F1
#
_cell.length_a   1.000
_cell.length_b   1.000
_cell.length_c   1.000
_cell.angle_alpha   90.00
_cell.angle_beta   90.00
_cell.angle_gamma   90.00
#
_symmetry.space_group_name_H-M   'P 1'
#
loop_
_entity.id
_entity.type
_entity.pdbx_description
1 polymer ?
#
loop_
_entity_poly.entity_id
_entity_poly.type
_entity_poly.pdbx_seq_one_letter_code
_entity_poly.pdbx_strand_id
1 'polypeptide(L)'
;MNVQKLIIAALTATVLPTSLNAQQTFNEMMYSKEKTMFILNAPTAQKSSVTLRLYKQGQGGKAYKTLKMKKLGDERWEATVKGDLKGKFYTFDIGKGETPGTFAKAVGVNGNRGAIVDL
;
A
#
# COMPACT_ATOMS: atom_id res chain seq x y z
N MET A 1 19.61 -36.61 30.75
CA MET A 1 19.33 -35.36 30.00
C MET A 1 18.52 -34.45 30.92
N ASN A 2 19.08 -33.34 31.38
CA ASN A 2 18.52 -32.56 32.50
C ASN A 2 17.30 -31.74 32.08
N VAL A 3 16.13 -32.06 32.64
CA VAL A 3 14.82 -31.44 32.34
C VAL A 3 14.85 -29.91 32.50
N GLN A 4 15.71 -29.38 33.36
CA GLN A 4 15.93 -27.94 33.52
C GLN A 4 16.43 -27.24 32.24
N LYS A 5 17.22 -27.92 31.39
CA LYS A 5 17.69 -27.34 30.12
C LYS A 5 16.60 -27.30 29.04
N LEU A 6 15.59 -28.17 29.13
CA LEU A 6 14.44 -28.18 28.22
C LEU A 6 13.44 -27.04 28.51
N ILE A 7 13.28 -26.65 29.78
CA ILE A 7 12.37 -25.57 30.18
C ILE A 7 12.92 -24.19 29.75
N ILE A 8 14.25 -23.99 29.83
CA ILE A 8 14.89 -22.72 29.44
C ILE A 8 14.86 -22.52 27.91
N ALA A 9 14.98 -23.60 27.12
CA ALA A 9 14.88 -23.52 25.66
C ALA A 9 13.45 -23.21 25.16
N ALA A 10 12.42 -23.62 25.92
CA ALA A 10 11.02 -23.35 25.58
C ALA A 10 10.61 -21.90 25.85
N LEU A 11 11.17 -21.24 26.88
CA LEU A 11 10.84 -19.84 27.21
C LEU A 11 11.49 -18.81 26.27
N THR A 12 12.60 -19.13 25.62
CA THR A 12 13.28 -18.18 24.71
C THR A 12 12.71 -18.19 23.29
N ALA A 13 12.05 -19.28 22.87
CA ALA A 13 11.42 -19.37 21.55
C ALA A 13 10.12 -18.56 21.43
N THR A 14 9.51 -18.14 22.54
CA THR A 14 8.21 -17.43 22.55
C THR A 14 8.33 -15.90 22.49
N VAL A 15 9.54 -15.34 22.47
CA VAL A 15 9.76 -13.87 22.51
C VAL A 15 10.53 -13.35 21.30
N LEU A 16 10.32 -13.97 20.13
CA LEU A 16 10.54 -13.22 18.89
C LEU A 16 9.25 -12.46 18.59
N PRO A 17 9.19 -11.13 18.84
CA PRO A 17 8.13 -10.34 18.25
C PRO A 17 8.31 -10.44 16.73
N THR A 18 7.55 -11.31 16.08
CA THR A 18 7.29 -11.23 14.65
C THR A 18 6.32 -10.08 14.43
N SER A 19 6.69 -8.87 14.82
CA SER A 19 5.93 -7.70 14.39
C SER A 19 6.13 -7.60 12.89
N LEU A 20 5.04 -7.81 12.15
CA LEU A 20 4.92 -7.63 10.71
C LEU A 20 5.17 -6.14 10.38
N ASN A 21 6.43 -5.70 10.41
CA ASN A 21 6.79 -4.28 10.34
C ASN A 21 6.85 -3.72 8.92
N ALA A 22 6.63 -4.53 7.88
CA ALA A 22 6.72 -4.04 6.50
C ALA A 22 5.76 -2.86 6.24
N GLN A 23 4.58 -2.87 6.87
CA GLN A 23 3.60 -1.79 6.76
C GLN A 23 3.99 -0.51 7.53
N GLN A 24 4.71 -0.64 8.64
CA GLN A 24 5.24 0.51 9.38
C GLN A 24 6.41 1.16 8.62
N THR A 25 7.17 0.36 7.87
CA THR A 25 8.27 0.84 7.03
C THR A 25 7.80 1.46 5.71
N PHE A 26 6.77 0.89 5.07
CA PHE A 26 6.25 1.36 3.78
C PHE A 26 4.77 1.74 3.83
N ASN A 27 4.51 3.05 3.74
CA ASN A 27 3.17 3.63 3.66
C ASN A 27 2.85 4.04 2.21
N GLU A 28 2.29 3.12 1.42
CA GLU A 28 1.87 3.38 0.04
C GLU A 28 0.67 4.35 -0.06
N MET A 29 -0.15 4.41 0.99
CA MET A 29 -1.28 5.32 1.09
C MET A 29 -1.32 5.95 2.49
N MET A 30 -1.31 7.28 2.52
CA MET A 30 -1.38 8.09 3.74
C MET A 30 -2.53 9.09 3.60
N TYR A 31 -3.56 8.90 4.41
CA TYR A 31 -4.76 9.72 4.40
C TYR A 31 -4.70 10.83 5.46
N SER A 32 -5.19 12.01 5.09
CA SER A 32 -5.72 13.03 5.99
C SER A 32 -6.98 13.64 5.37
N LYS A 33 -7.73 14.42 6.13
CA LYS A 33 -8.95 15.07 5.63
C LYS A 33 -8.65 16.11 4.55
N GLU A 34 -7.46 16.70 4.55
CA GLU A 34 -7.04 17.73 3.61
C GLU A 34 -6.44 17.14 2.32
N LYS A 35 -5.83 15.96 2.39
CA LYS A 35 -5.18 15.30 1.26
C LYS A 35 -4.90 13.83 1.53
N THR A 36 -4.75 13.05 0.45
CA THR A 36 -4.14 11.72 0.48
C THR A 36 -2.87 11.70 -0.35
N MET A 37 -1.80 11.14 0.23
CA MET A 37 -0.54 10.90 -0.46
C MET A 37 -0.43 9.43 -0.84
N PHE A 38 0.05 9.19 -2.06
CA PHE A 38 0.28 7.88 -2.62
C PHE A 38 1.74 7.73 -2.98
N ILE A 39 2.34 6.61 -2.59
CA ILE A 39 3.73 6.26 -2.86
C ILE A 39 3.75 4.85 -3.42
N LEU A 40 4.54 4.62 -4.46
CA LEU A 40 4.75 3.29 -5.02
C LEU A 40 6.24 3.07 -5.29
N ASN A 41 6.77 1.95 -4.79
CA ASN A 41 8.06 1.44 -5.24
C ASN A 41 7.81 0.54 -6.45
N ALA A 42 8.23 1.01 -7.62
CA ALA A 42 8.10 0.29 -8.88
C ALA A 42 9.40 0.46 -9.70
N PRO A 43 10.21 -0.60 -9.82
CA PRO A 43 11.32 -0.63 -10.76
C PRO A 43 10.75 -0.61 -12.18
N THR A 44 10.82 0.56 -12.81
CA THR A 44 10.36 0.73 -14.18
C THR A 44 11.49 1.25 -15.04
N ALA A 45 11.52 0.87 -16.33
CA ALA A 45 12.46 1.45 -17.27
C ALA A 45 12.38 2.98 -17.27
N GLN A 46 13.48 3.69 -17.51
CA GLN A 46 13.62 5.14 -17.31
C GLN A 46 12.52 6.01 -17.95
N LYS A 47 11.88 5.54 -19.03
CA LYS A 47 10.79 6.24 -19.75
C LYS A 47 9.37 5.81 -19.37
N SER A 48 9.22 4.88 -18.44
CA SER A 48 7.91 4.40 -18.01
C SER A 48 7.24 5.40 -17.07
N SER A 49 5.92 5.44 -17.04
CA SER A 49 5.16 6.27 -16.09
C SER A 49 4.21 5.40 -15.27
N VAL A 50 4.13 5.64 -13.97
CA VAL A 50 3.11 5.03 -13.11
C VAL A 50 1.83 5.87 -13.16
N THR A 51 0.69 5.21 -13.34
CA THR A 51 -0.63 5.82 -13.33
C THR A 51 -1.37 5.48 -12.04
N LEU A 52 -1.87 6.50 -11.35
CA LEU A 52 -2.81 6.38 -10.24
C LEU A 52 -4.23 6.62 -10.75
N ARG A 53 -5.17 5.71 -10.47
CA ARG A 53 -6.60 5.90 -10.75
C ARG A 53 -7.39 5.93 -9.46
N LEU A 54 -8.39 6.81 -9.38
CA LEU A 54 -9.30 6.92 -8.25
C LEU A 54 -10.73 6.54 -8.65
N TYR A 55 -11.41 5.83 -7.75
CA TYR A 55 -12.73 5.24 -7.94
C TYR A 55 -13.67 5.59 -6.79
N LYS A 56 -14.95 5.77 -7.12
CA LYS A 56 -16.00 5.99 -6.11
C LYS A 56 -16.40 4.70 -5.39
N GLN A 57 -16.25 3.55 -6.06
CA GLN A 57 -16.73 2.24 -5.61
C GLN A 57 -15.58 1.24 -5.55
N GLY A 58 -15.67 0.25 -4.65
CA GLY A 58 -14.67 -0.80 -4.49
C GLY A 58 -14.72 -1.87 -5.59
N GLN A 59 -15.80 -1.93 -6.35
CA GLN A 59 -16.01 -2.83 -7.48
C GLN A 59 -16.82 -2.12 -8.57
N GLY A 60 -16.54 -2.42 -9.84
CA GLY A 60 -17.25 -1.83 -10.96
C GLY A 60 -17.04 -0.32 -11.08
N GLY A 61 -17.76 0.31 -12.02
CA GLY A 61 -17.63 1.75 -12.28
C GLY A 61 -16.27 2.16 -12.89
N LYS A 62 -16.25 3.34 -13.51
CA LYS A 62 -15.06 3.92 -14.14
C LYS A 62 -14.26 4.77 -13.15
N ALA A 63 -12.97 4.94 -13.42
CA ALA A 63 -12.14 5.88 -12.68
C ALA A 63 -12.71 7.30 -12.86
N TYR A 64 -12.89 8.03 -11.77
CA TYR A 64 -13.33 9.43 -11.83
C TYR A 64 -12.14 10.40 -11.92
N LYS A 65 -10.92 9.92 -11.62
CA LYS A 65 -9.69 10.70 -11.74
C LYS A 65 -8.52 9.77 -12.06
N THR A 66 -7.69 10.20 -12.99
CA THR A 66 -6.46 9.50 -13.38
C THR A 66 -5.31 10.50 -13.35
N LEU A 67 -4.19 10.11 -12.73
CA LEU A 67 -3.02 10.96 -12.55
C LEU A 67 -1.77 10.18 -12.95
N LYS A 68 -0.86 10.84 -13.67
CA LYS A 68 0.52 10.35 -13.77
C LYS A 68 1.24 10.68 -12.47
N MET A 69 1.90 9.68 -11.88
CA MET A 69 2.72 9.88 -10.68
C MET A 69 4.06 10.51 -11.05
N LYS A 70 4.60 11.32 -10.15
CA LYS A 70 5.91 11.95 -10.29
C LYS A 70 6.97 10.97 -9.81
N LYS A 71 8.07 10.84 -10.56
CA LYS A 71 9.25 10.07 -10.12
C LYS A 71 9.98 10.86 -9.02
N LEU A 72 10.24 10.22 -7.88
CA LEU A 72 10.92 10.81 -6.73
C LEU A 72 12.41 10.41 -6.64
N GLY A 73 12.77 9.25 -7.20
CA GLY A 73 14.14 8.73 -7.25
C GLY A 73 14.20 7.48 -8.12
N ASP A 74 15.28 6.71 -8.01
CA ASP A 74 15.36 5.41 -8.67
C ASP A 74 14.26 4.53 -8.11
N GLU A 75 13.29 4.20 -8.97
CA GLU A 75 12.19 3.25 -8.70
C GLU A 75 11.07 3.72 -7.76
N ARG A 76 11.07 4.97 -7.29
CA ARG A 76 10.01 5.50 -6.41
C ARG A 76 9.13 6.54 -7.09
N TRP A 77 7.82 6.42 -6.89
CA TRP A 77 6.78 7.24 -7.50
C TRP A 77 5.87 7.85 -6.43
N GLU A 78 5.45 9.09 -6.64
CA GLU A 78 4.54 9.79 -5.73
C GLU A 78 3.40 10.51 -6.45
N ALA A 79 2.25 10.61 -5.78
CA ALA A 79 1.18 11.53 -6.13
C ALA A 79 0.48 12.02 -4.87
N THR A 80 0.06 13.29 -4.87
CA THR A 80 -0.76 13.86 -3.79
C THR A 80 -2.07 14.34 -4.37
N VAL A 81 -3.18 13.98 -3.72
CA VAL A 81 -4.53 14.40 -4.11
C VAL A 81 -5.16 15.14 -2.95
N LYS A 82 -5.54 16.40 -3.16
CA LYS A 82 -6.24 17.22 -2.18
C LYS A 82 -7.69 16.78 -2.00
N GLY A 83 -8.20 17.00 -0.80
CA GLY A 83 -9.57 16.71 -0.37
C GLY A 83 -9.68 15.43 0.47
N ASP A 84 -10.82 15.30 1.12
CA ASP A 84 -11.19 14.12 1.89
C ASP A 84 -11.53 12.97 0.92
N LEU A 85 -10.66 11.96 0.89
CA LEU A 85 -10.84 10.77 0.07
C LEU A 85 -11.26 9.54 0.87
N LYS A 86 -11.65 9.68 2.14
CA LYS A 86 -12.07 8.55 2.98
C LYS A 86 -13.21 7.77 2.30
N GLY A 87 -13.07 6.44 2.26
CA GLY A 87 -14.03 5.54 1.63
C GLY A 87 -14.00 5.55 0.10
N LYS A 88 -13.05 6.26 -0.54
CA LYS A 88 -12.77 6.11 -1.98
C LYS A 88 -11.75 4.99 -2.19
N PHE A 89 -11.56 4.62 -3.45
CA PHE A 89 -10.70 3.52 -3.84
C PHE A 89 -9.67 3.97 -4.87
N TYR A 90 -8.57 3.24 -4.97
CA TYR A 90 -7.48 3.54 -5.89
C TYR A 90 -6.84 2.30 -6.49
N THR A 91 -6.13 2.50 -7.58
CA THR A 91 -5.20 1.51 -8.17
C THR A 91 -3.94 2.20 -8.68
N PHE A 92 -2.85 1.45 -8.70
CA PHE A 92 -1.64 1.76 -9.44
C PHE A 92 -1.56 0.93 -10.72
N ASP A 93 -0.89 1.47 -11.73
CA ASP A 93 -0.65 0.76 -12.99
C ASP A 93 0.67 1.22 -13.60
N ILE A 94 1.55 0.27 -13.86
CA ILE A 94 2.88 0.47 -14.43
C ILE A 94 2.93 0.13 -15.93
N GLY A 95 1.78 -0.02 -16.57
CA GLY A 95 1.63 -0.52 -17.95
C GLY A 95 1.41 -2.04 -18.03
N LYS A 96 1.12 -2.70 -16.89
CA LYS A 96 0.90 -4.16 -16.80
C LYS A 96 -0.44 -4.51 -16.17
N GLY A 97 -1.35 -3.54 -16.07
CA GLY A 97 -2.64 -3.70 -15.43
C GLY A 97 -2.70 -3.01 -14.06
N GLU A 98 -3.91 -2.95 -13.54
CA GLU A 98 -4.21 -2.26 -12.29
C GLU A 98 -3.98 -3.16 -11.08
N THR A 99 -3.43 -2.61 -10.01
CA THR A 99 -3.21 -3.28 -8.73
C THR A 99 -3.53 -2.33 -7.56
N PRO A 100 -4.03 -2.82 -6.41
CA PRO A 100 -4.15 -2.02 -5.19
C PRO A 100 -2.80 -1.53 -4.62
N GLY A 101 -1.68 -2.12 -5.05
CA GLY A 101 -0.37 -1.95 -4.41
C GLY A 101 -0.07 -3.09 -3.43
N THR A 102 1.20 -3.30 -3.13
CA THR A 102 1.66 -4.42 -2.29
C THR A 102 1.38 -4.19 -0.81
N PHE A 103 1.35 -2.93 -0.39
CA PHE A 103 1.16 -2.49 1.00
C PHE A 103 -0.16 -1.72 1.16
N ALA A 104 -1.17 -2.07 0.36
CA ALA A 104 -2.53 -1.58 0.54
C ALA A 104 -3.07 -2.02 1.91
N LYS A 105 -3.51 -1.06 2.72
CA LYS A 105 -3.94 -1.31 4.11
C LYS A 105 -5.36 -1.88 4.21
N ALA A 106 -6.17 -1.63 3.20
CA ALA A 106 -7.52 -2.15 3.04
C ALA A 106 -7.83 -2.23 1.54
N VAL A 107 -8.76 -3.10 1.16
CA VAL A 107 -9.11 -3.34 -0.25
C VAL A 107 -10.62 -3.43 -0.47
N GLY A 108 -11.03 -3.15 -1.71
CA GLY A 108 -12.38 -3.43 -2.20
C GLY A 108 -12.63 -4.92 -2.49
N VAL A 109 -13.74 -5.21 -3.16
CA VAL A 109 -14.15 -6.58 -3.47
C VAL A 109 -13.06 -7.32 -4.25
N ASN A 110 -12.71 -8.52 -3.77
CA ASN A 110 -11.70 -9.41 -4.32
C ASN A 110 -10.28 -8.82 -4.43
N GLY A 111 -9.96 -7.76 -3.67
CA GLY A 111 -8.62 -7.18 -3.70
C GLY A 111 -8.28 -6.39 -4.97
N ASN A 112 -9.26 -6.10 -5.82
CA ASN A 112 -9.01 -5.45 -7.12
C ASN A 112 -8.62 -3.96 -7.00
N ARG A 113 -8.94 -3.30 -5.88
CA ARG A 113 -8.66 -1.88 -5.63
C ARG A 113 -8.27 -1.66 -4.18
N GLY A 114 -7.32 -0.76 -3.93
CA GLY A 114 -6.99 -0.31 -2.59
C GLY A 114 -8.08 0.62 -2.06
N ALA A 115 -8.39 0.55 -0.78
CA ALA A 115 -9.35 1.41 -0.11
C ALA A 115 -8.62 2.51 0.67
N ILE A 116 -9.11 3.74 0.57
CA ILE A 116 -8.58 4.89 1.32
C ILE A 116 -9.30 4.94 2.66
N VAL A 117 -8.58 4.53 3.69
CA VAL A 117 -9.06 4.41 5.06
C VAL A 117 -8.28 5.30 6.00
N ASP A 118 -8.94 5.67 7.08
CA ASP A 118 -8.42 6.44 8.20
C ASP A 118 -8.07 5.43 9.30
N LEU A 119 -6.78 5.28 9.61
CA LEU A 119 -6.23 4.26 10.51
C LEU A 119 -5.55 4.89 11.71
#